data_AF-A0A934GTR9-F1
#
_entry.id   AF-A0A934GTR9-F1
#
_cell.length_a   1.000
_cell.length_b   1.000
_cell.length_c   1.000
_cell.angle_alpha   90.00
_cell.angle_beta   90.00
_cell.angle_gamma   90.00
#
_symmetry.space_group_name_H-M   'P 1'
#
loop_
_entity.id
_entity.type
_entity.pdbx_description
1 polymer ?
#
loop_
_entity_poly.entity_id
_entity_poly.type
_entity_poly.pdbx_seq_one_letter_code
_entity_poly.pdbx_strand_id
1 'polypeptide(L)'
;MQTIRKQLALVHPFWWWVAFLLLPISFGLFSGFWVFYKGLEVTNLTDGAPWGLWITLDLSCIGLAAGAFSLSALTYLLGRESYQPLARVAVFVGLLGYSGALMCLVLDIGRPDRFWHGWVYWNIHSMLWEVTMCITLYFSVLTLEVFPMVVELPIFDRFKRLRHLGHTVHHFAPLLAVIGMCLSLLHQSSLGGTYGVVVGRASLFRATMPLLFIVSAVAAGMAFSVHMTLIVQWLKKRTLVPMPVLFEVGQVAGAILLVYLYMRFWDTTVGNYGYSPGRTEAFTSLMSGSFAVSFWSWEIILGGLLAAYLLIRARNNQSVAMLLIGSGLTMGGLVANRLDTTLLAFTEPLTEHPAVTSPLVSHYFPAWTEIGTSIGIVAGLTLIFSLGMRYLPAFRGEPDELTEEVVVSIVGAPAPAGD
;
A
#
# COMPACT_ATOMS: atom_id res chain seq x y z
N MET A 1 -3.24 -0.18 45.54
CA MET A 1 -2.72 -0.99 44.41
C MET A 1 -3.76 -1.95 43.80
N GLN A 2 -4.53 -2.70 44.60
CA GLN A 2 -5.55 -3.63 44.08
C GLN A 2 -6.76 -2.94 43.40
N THR A 3 -7.13 -1.75 43.84
CA THR A 3 -8.25 -0.96 43.28
C THR A 3 -7.96 -0.42 41.89
N ILE A 4 -6.71 0.02 41.64
CA ILE A 4 -6.24 0.47 40.32
C ILE A 4 -6.17 -0.72 39.35
N ARG A 5 -5.73 -1.90 39.81
CA ARG A 5 -5.71 -3.14 39.01
C ARG A 5 -7.12 -3.57 38.55
N LYS A 6 -8.15 -3.41 39.41
CA LYS A 6 -9.55 -3.70 39.04
C LYS A 6 -10.14 -2.67 38.06
N GLN A 7 -9.76 -1.41 38.15
CA GLN A 7 -10.21 -0.38 37.19
C GLN A 7 -9.51 -0.50 35.83
N LEU A 8 -8.21 -0.83 35.80
CA LEU A 8 -7.48 -1.13 34.56
C LEU A 8 -8.01 -2.40 33.87
N ALA A 9 -8.51 -3.38 34.63
CA ALA A 9 -9.13 -4.60 34.12
C ALA A 9 -10.54 -4.39 33.50
N LEU A 10 -11.18 -3.23 33.73
CA LEU A 10 -12.47 -2.88 33.12
C LEU A 10 -12.32 -2.25 31.72
N VAL A 11 -11.10 -1.86 31.34
CA VAL A 11 -10.83 -1.27 30.04
C VAL A 11 -10.49 -2.40 29.06
N HIS A 12 -11.44 -2.72 28.18
CA HIS A 12 -11.28 -3.73 27.13
C HIS A 12 -9.93 -3.56 26.38
N PRO A 13 -9.16 -4.63 26.08
CA PRO A 13 -7.81 -4.56 25.49
C PRO A 13 -7.69 -3.65 24.26
N PHE A 14 -8.77 -3.53 23.50
CA PHE A 14 -8.91 -2.58 22.40
C PHE A 14 -8.58 -1.12 22.76
N TRP A 15 -9.00 -0.63 23.93
CA TRP A 15 -8.76 0.77 24.29
C TRP A 15 -7.31 1.02 24.71
N TRP A 16 -6.61 0.00 25.22
CA TRP A 16 -5.15 0.03 25.37
C TRP A 16 -4.44 0.11 24.02
N TRP A 17 -4.92 -0.66 23.04
CA TRP A 17 -4.42 -0.56 21.66
C TRP A 17 -4.65 0.83 21.06
N VAL A 18 -5.84 1.42 21.26
CA VAL A 18 -6.12 2.80 20.84
C VAL A 18 -5.17 3.78 21.53
N ALA A 19 -5.01 3.70 22.86
CA ALA A 19 -4.09 4.56 23.60
C ALA A 19 -2.64 4.41 23.13
N PHE A 20 -2.21 3.18 22.82
CA PHE A 20 -0.90 2.90 22.24
C PHE A 20 -0.72 3.58 20.88
N LEU A 21 -1.71 3.50 19.98
CA LEU A 21 -1.66 4.15 18.66
C LEU A 21 -1.72 5.68 18.73
N LEU A 22 -2.33 6.27 19.76
CA LEU A 22 -2.37 7.72 19.92
C LEU A 22 -0.99 8.33 20.16
N LEU A 23 -0.02 7.58 20.70
CA LEU A 23 1.36 8.04 20.91
C LEU A 23 2.08 8.38 19.59
N PRO A 24 2.25 7.43 18.63
CA PRO A 24 2.84 7.72 17.33
C PRO A 24 2.03 8.72 16.50
N ILE A 25 0.68 8.73 16.61
CA ILE A 25 -0.15 9.74 15.95
C ILE A 25 0.19 11.14 16.47
N SER A 26 0.31 11.32 17.78
CA SER A 26 0.65 12.61 18.38
C SER A 26 2.05 13.07 17.96
N PHE A 27 3.02 12.14 17.89
CA PHE A 27 4.35 12.43 17.37
C PHE A 27 4.32 12.86 15.90
N GLY A 28 3.57 12.16 15.05
CA GLY A 28 3.44 12.53 13.64
C GLY A 28 2.71 13.85 13.41
N LEU A 29 1.67 14.16 14.21
CA LEU A 29 1.00 15.46 14.16
C LEU A 29 1.96 16.59 14.56
N PHE A 30 2.78 16.38 15.60
CA PHE A 30 3.81 17.34 15.99
C PHE A 30 4.85 17.54 14.90
N SER A 31 5.39 16.45 14.33
CA SER A 31 6.33 16.52 13.20
C SER A 31 5.73 17.23 11.98
N GLY A 32 4.47 16.94 11.66
CA GLY A 32 3.76 17.58 10.53
C GLY A 32 3.55 19.07 10.76
N PHE A 33 3.15 19.47 11.98
CA PHE A 33 3.09 20.88 12.36
C PHE A 33 4.45 21.57 12.21
N TRP A 34 5.53 20.91 12.63
CA TRP A 34 6.89 21.46 12.50
C TRP A 34 7.29 21.67 11.04
N VAL A 35 6.97 20.72 10.16
CA VAL A 35 7.18 20.83 8.70
C VAL A 35 6.41 22.01 8.13
N PHE A 36 5.13 22.19 8.48
CA PHE A 36 4.35 23.33 7.97
C PHE A 36 4.83 24.68 8.54
N TYR A 37 5.36 24.70 9.75
CA TYR A 37 5.85 25.91 10.39
C TYR A 37 7.20 26.39 9.84
N LYS A 38 8.13 25.46 9.59
CA LYS A 38 9.49 25.76 9.11
C LYS A 38 9.68 25.59 7.60
N GLY A 39 8.77 24.89 6.93
CA GLY A 39 8.94 24.46 5.54
C GLY A 39 9.80 23.20 5.44
N LEU A 40 10.17 22.84 4.22
CA LEU A 40 10.91 21.59 3.93
C LEU A 40 12.36 21.60 4.42
N GLU A 41 12.88 22.72 4.92
CA GLU A 41 14.25 22.84 5.46
C GLU A 41 14.52 21.91 6.66
N VAL A 42 13.47 21.42 7.33
CA VAL A 42 13.56 20.49 8.47
C VAL A 42 13.61 19.03 8.05
N THR A 43 13.61 18.77 6.74
CA THR A 43 13.81 17.44 6.13
C THR A 43 15.27 17.28 5.71
N ASN A 44 15.67 16.06 5.37
CA ASN A 44 16.99 15.81 4.78
C ASN A 44 16.92 15.74 3.25
N LEU A 45 15.86 16.29 2.65
CA LEU A 45 15.75 16.43 1.19
C LEU A 45 16.75 17.46 0.68
N THR A 46 17.26 17.24 -0.52
CA THR A 46 18.24 18.12 -1.18
C THR A 46 17.84 18.33 -2.64
N ASP A 47 18.42 19.31 -3.32
CA ASP A 47 18.18 19.50 -4.77
C ASP A 47 18.57 18.26 -5.60
N GLY A 48 19.56 17.48 -5.12
CA GLY A 48 19.95 16.21 -5.72
C GLY A 48 19.01 15.05 -5.38
N ALA A 49 18.34 15.11 -4.22
CA ALA A 49 17.43 14.11 -3.68
C ALA A 49 16.10 14.74 -3.20
N PRO A 50 15.24 15.20 -4.13
CA PRO A 50 14.02 15.91 -3.76
C PRO A 50 12.88 15.00 -3.29
N TRP A 51 12.94 13.69 -3.54
CA TRP A 51 11.89 12.72 -3.17
C TRP A 51 12.38 11.68 -2.17
N GLY A 52 11.95 11.80 -0.92
CA GLY A 52 12.45 10.93 0.14
C GLY A 52 11.50 9.81 0.56
N LEU A 53 11.44 9.63 1.87
CA LEU A 53 10.59 8.69 2.57
C LEU A 53 9.11 8.92 2.28
N TRP A 54 8.65 10.17 2.18
CA TRP A 54 7.23 10.47 1.95
C TRP A 54 6.73 9.99 0.60
N ILE A 55 7.46 10.24 -0.48
CA ILE A 55 7.11 9.71 -1.80
C ILE A 55 7.23 8.19 -1.84
N THR A 56 8.24 7.61 -1.19
CA THR A 56 8.35 6.14 -1.08
C THR A 56 7.13 5.54 -0.38
N LEU A 57 6.70 6.14 0.74
CA LEU A 57 5.53 5.71 1.51
C LEU A 57 4.23 5.92 0.73
N ASP A 58 4.09 7.06 0.06
CA ASP A 58 2.96 7.41 -0.81
C ASP A 58 2.76 6.33 -1.89
N LEU A 59 3.79 6.07 -2.69
CA LEU A 59 3.74 5.08 -3.77
C LEU A 59 3.53 3.66 -3.25
N SER A 60 4.03 3.36 -2.05
CA SER A 60 3.80 2.07 -1.39
C SER A 60 2.33 1.93 -0.97
N CYS A 61 1.76 2.96 -0.33
CA CYS A 61 0.35 2.99 0.06
C CYS A 61 -0.58 2.86 -1.16
N ILE A 62 -0.29 3.57 -2.25
CA ILE A 62 -1.05 3.47 -3.50
C ILE A 62 -0.92 2.09 -4.15
N GLY A 63 0.29 1.53 -4.17
CA GLY A 63 0.53 0.20 -4.74
C GLY A 63 -0.15 -0.91 -3.93
N LEU A 64 -0.14 -0.83 -2.60
CA LEU A 64 -0.87 -1.75 -1.73
C LEU A 64 -2.40 -1.57 -1.84
N ALA A 65 -2.88 -0.36 -2.07
CA ALA A 65 -4.30 -0.06 -2.27
C ALA A 65 -4.89 -0.62 -3.58
N ALA A 66 -4.04 -1.06 -4.52
CA ALA A 66 -4.46 -1.62 -5.81
C ALA A 66 -5.32 -2.89 -5.72
N GLY A 67 -5.38 -3.53 -4.55
CA GLY A 67 -6.26 -4.66 -4.29
C GLY A 67 -7.75 -4.30 -4.47
N ALA A 68 -8.15 -3.08 -4.12
CA ALA A 68 -9.53 -2.60 -4.19
C ALA A 68 -10.13 -2.80 -5.59
N PHE A 69 -9.44 -2.31 -6.62
CA PHE A 69 -9.92 -2.43 -8.00
C PHE A 69 -9.63 -3.81 -8.59
N SER A 70 -8.48 -4.42 -8.28
CA SER A 70 -8.11 -5.71 -8.86
C SER A 70 -9.12 -6.78 -8.47
N LEU A 71 -9.54 -6.79 -7.21
CA LEU A 71 -10.54 -7.72 -6.70
C LEU A 71 -11.96 -7.34 -7.12
N SER A 72 -12.28 -6.05 -7.21
CA SER A 72 -13.58 -5.60 -7.73
C SER A 72 -13.73 -5.96 -9.22
N ALA A 73 -12.69 -5.83 -10.02
CA ALA A 73 -12.66 -6.27 -11.41
C ALA A 73 -12.90 -7.78 -11.52
N LEU A 74 -12.17 -8.59 -10.73
CA LEU A 74 -12.38 -10.05 -10.69
C LEU A 74 -13.82 -10.41 -10.29
N THR A 75 -14.41 -9.67 -9.35
CA THR A 75 -15.74 -9.95 -8.83
C THR A 75 -16.84 -9.55 -9.83
N TYR A 76 -16.80 -8.32 -10.32
CA TYR A 76 -17.89 -7.74 -11.13
C TYR A 76 -17.75 -7.98 -12.63
N LEU A 77 -16.53 -8.05 -13.19
CA LEU A 77 -16.34 -8.31 -14.62
C LEU A 77 -16.30 -9.79 -14.96
N LEU A 78 -15.66 -10.61 -14.10
CA LEU A 78 -15.60 -12.06 -14.33
C LEU A 78 -16.77 -12.82 -13.66
N GLY A 79 -17.72 -12.10 -13.05
CA GLY A 79 -18.92 -12.69 -12.43
C GLY A 79 -18.62 -13.63 -11.26
N ARG A 80 -17.47 -13.47 -10.59
CA ARG A 80 -17.05 -14.33 -9.46
C ARG A 80 -17.59 -13.77 -8.15
N GLU A 81 -18.88 -14.00 -7.90
CA GLU A 81 -19.57 -13.48 -6.70
C GLU A 81 -18.92 -13.93 -5.38
N SER A 82 -18.25 -15.08 -5.37
CA SER A 82 -17.52 -15.58 -4.18
C SER A 82 -16.41 -14.63 -3.70
N TYR A 83 -15.97 -13.67 -4.51
CA TYR A 83 -14.89 -12.74 -4.19
C TYR A 83 -15.42 -11.45 -3.55
N GLN A 84 -16.74 -11.23 -3.54
CA GLN A 84 -17.38 -10.04 -2.94
C GLN A 84 -16.97 -9.77 -1.49
N PRO A 85 -16.90 -10.76 -0.57
CA PRO A 85 -16.48 -10.51 0.80
C PRO A 85 -15.06 -9.97 0.90
N LEU A 86 -14.14 -10.49 0.07
CA LEU A 86 -12.76 -10.03 0.00
C LEU A 86 -12.65 -8.64 -0.66
N ALA A 87 -13.43 -8.39 -1.71
CA ALA A 87 -13.48 -7.09 -2.39
C ALA A 87 -13.91 -5.97 -1.44
N ARG A 88 -14.88 -6.20 -0.53
CA ARG A 88 -15.29 -5.21 0.49
C ARG A 88 -14.14 -4.81 1.42
N VAL A 89 -13.35 -5.78 1.88
CA VAL A 89 -12.14 -5.51 2.69
C VAL A 89 -11.13 -4.72 1.87
N ALA A 90 -10.89 -5.14 0.63
CA ALA A 90 -9.95 -4.50 -0.27
C ALA A 90 -10.30 -3.05 -0.58
N VAL A 91 -11.58 -2.73 -0.81
CA VAL A 91 -12.07 -1.36 -1.05
C VAL A 91 -11.86 -0.46 0.17
N PHE A 92 -12.17 -0.96 1.37
CA PHE A 92 -11.94 -0.18 2.60
C PHE A 92 -10.44 0.07 2.85
N VAL A 93 -9.62 -0.97 2.69
CA VAL A 93 -8.15 -0.86 2.80
C VAL A 93 -7.59 0.05 1.69
N GLY A 94 -8.16 0.01 0.50
CA GLY A 94 -7.80 0.87 -0.62
C GLY A 94 -8.06 2.35 -0.32
N LEU A 95 -9.21 2.68 0.27
CA LEU A 95 -9.51 4.04 0.73
C LEU A 95 -8.49 4.52 1.77
N LEU A 96 -8.08 3.65 2.70
CA LEU A 96 -7.04 3.99 3.69
C LEU A 96 -5.68 4.22 3.04
N GLY A 97 -5.28 3.37 2.09
CA GLY A 97 -4.02 3.55 1.36
C GLY A 97 -3.99 4.88 0.61
N TYR A 98 -5.05 5.22 -0.11
CA TYR A 98 -5.15 6.52 -0.79
C TYR A 98 -5.22 7.71 0.17
N SER A 99 -5.82 7.54 1.35
CA SER A 99 -5.80 8.58 2.38
C SER A 99 -4.39 8.81 2.89
N GLY A 100 -3.62 7.74 3.14
CA GLY A 100 -2.22 7.81 3.56
C GLY A 100 -1.33 8.49 2.52
N ALA A 101 -1.49 8.10 1.27
CA ALA A 101 -0.85 8.70 0.10
C ALA A 101 -1.05 10.22 0.03
N LEU A 102 -2.30 10.67 0.11
CA LEU A 102 -2.65 12.09 0.13
C LEU A 102 -2.04 12.82 1.33
N MET A 103 -2.00 12.20 2.52
CA MET A 103 -1.36 12.79 3.69
C MET A 103 0.15 12.97 3.50
N CYS A 104 0.85 12.01 2.89
CA CYS A 104 2.27 12.15 2.53
C CYS A 104 2.47 13.27 1.53
N LEU A 105 1.63 13.31 0.48
CA LEU A 105 1.71 14.30 -0.59
C LEU A 105 1.53 15.74 -0.09
N VAL A 106 0.62 15.96 0.85
CA VAL A 106 0.39 17.29 1.46
C VAL A 106 1.62 17.78 2.23
N LEU A 107 2.41 16.87 2.81
CA LEU A 107 3.67 17.21 3.46
C LEU A 107 4.79 17.51 2.47
N ASP A 108 4.85 16.77 1.35
CA ASP A 108 5.94 16.81 0.37
C ASP A 108 5.90 18.06 -0.54
N ILE A 109 4.71 18.54 -0.93
CA ILE A 109 4.54 19.59 -1.96
C ILE A 109 5.09 20.98 -1.57
N GLY A 110 5.44 21.20 -0.30
CA GLY A 110 6.04 22.45 0.21
C GLY A 110 5.11 23.68 0.25
N ARG A 111 4.16 23.79 -0.68
CA ARG A 111 3.07 24.80 -0.70
C ARG A 111 1.70 24.14 -0.84
N PRO A 112 1.22 23.42 0.19
CA PRO A 112 -0.07 22.73 0.16
C PRO A 112 -1.25 23.71 -0.04
N ASP A 113 -1.08 24.99 0.32
CA ASP A 113 -2.06 26.06 0.07
C ASP A 113 -2.40 26.25 -1.41
N ARG A 114 -1.50 25.82 -2.31
CA ARG A 114 -1.67 25.94 -3.76
C ARG A 114 -2.12 24.65 -4.43
N PHE A 115 -2.40 23.58 -3.68
CA PHE A 115 -2.73 22.28 -4.26
C PHE A 115 -3.91 22.33 -5.26
N TRP A 116 -4.89 23.20 -5.01
CA TRP A 116 -6.04 23.41 -5.89
C TRP A 116 -5.69 23.89 -7.32
N HIS A 117 -4.49 24.44 -7.53
CA HIS A 117 -4.07 24.92 -8.85
C HIS A 117 -4.06 23.79 -9.89
N GLY A 118 -3.78 22.55 -9.48
CA GLY A 118 -3.79 21.39 -10.39
C GLY A 118 -5.16 21.13 -11.03
N TRP A 119 -6.26 21.52 -10.36
CA TRP A 119 -7.62 21.35 -10.88
C TRP A 119 -8.06 22.49 -11.80
N VAL A 120 -7.48 23.68 -11.65
CA VAL A 120 -7.88 24.89 -12.37
C VAL A 120 -6.96 25.17 -13.55
N TYR A 121 -5.64 25.04 -13.37
CA TYR A 121 -4.62 25.35 -14.36
C TYR A 121 -4.08 24.06 -14.98
N TRP A 122 -4.79 23.58 -15.99
CA TRP A 122 -4.52 22.28 -16.59
C TRP A 122 -3.19 22.31 -17.38
N ASN A 123 -2.32 21.34 -17.09
CA ASN A 123 -1.11 21.11 -17.87
C ASN A 123 -1.04 19.64 -18.30
N ILE A 124 -1.66 19.34 -19.44
CA ILE A 124 -1.76 17.98 -19.99
C ILE A 124 -0.41 17.37 -20.40
N HIS A 125 0.66 18.17 -20.44
CA HIS A 125 2.02 17.69 -20.71
C HIS A 125 2.78 17.28 -19.44
N SER A 126 2.20 17.50 -18.26
CA SER A 126 2.78 17.10 -16.98
C SER A 126 2.14 15.80 -16.47
N MET A 127 2.96 14.77 -16.25
CA MET A 127 2.50 13.53 -15.60
C MET A 127 1.94 13.79 -14.20
N LEU A 128 2.45 14.80 -13.48
CA LEU A 128 1.94 15.16 -12.15
C LEU A 128 0.52 15.74 -12.20
N TRP A 129 0.15 16.42 -13.30
CA TRP A 129 -1.23 16.86 -13.50
C TRP A 129 -2.17 15.66 -13.70
N GLU A 130 -1.75 14.70 -14.53
CA GLU A 130 -2.51 13.46 -14.75
C GLU A 130 -2.67 12.68 -13.43
N VAL A 131 -1.59 12.51 -12.66
CA VAL A 131 -1.62 11.89 -11.33
C VAL A 131 -2.58 12.63 -10.40
N THR A 132 -2.56 13.96 -10.39
CA THR A 132 -3.47 14.79 -9.55
C THR A 132 -4.94 14.56 -9.91
N MET A 133 -5.26 14.45 -11.19
CA MET A 133 -6.63 14.16 -11.64
C MET A 133 -7.04 12.72 -11.30
N CYS A 134 -6.17 11.74 -11.58
CA CYS A 134 -6.42 10.33 -11.32
C CYS A 134 -6.63 10.04 -9.82
N ILE A 135 -5.76 10.58 -8.95
CA ILE A 135 -5.90 10.39 -7.50
C ILE A 135 -7.19 11.02 -6.98
N THR A 136 -7.55 12.22 -7.45
CA THR A 136 -8.78 12.92 -7.03
C THR A 136 -10.04 12.16 -7.45
N LEU A 137 -10.11 11.75 -8.72
CA LEU A 137 -11.26 11.03 -9.27
C LEU A 137 -11.40 9.63 -8.65
N TYR A 138 -10.29 8.88 -8.55
CA TYR A 138 -10.35 7.54 -7.98
C TYR A 138 -10.60 7.54 -6.47
N PHE A 139 -10.02 8.49 -5.71
CA PHE A 139 -10.35 8.67 -4.30
C PHE A 139 -11.84 8.98 -4.09
N SER A 140 -12.44 9.77 -4.99
CA SER A 140 -13.88 10.03 -4.98
C SER A 140 -14.69 8.75 -5.22
N VAL A 141 -14.28 7.91 -6.18
CA VAL A 141 -14.93 6.60 -6.44
C VAL A 141 -14.81 5.69 -5.21
N LEU A 142 -13.61 5.53 -4.63
CA LEU A 142 -13.43 4.73 -3.41
C LEU A 142 -14.28 5.24 -2.25
N THR A 143 -14.39 6.56 -2.10
CA THR A 143 -15.25 7.15 -1.07
C THR A 143 -16.72 6.77 -1.30
N LEU A 144 -17.19 6.82 -2.55
CA LEU A 144 -18.55 6.38 -2.92
C LEU A 144 -18.76 4.87 -2.70
N GLU A 145 -17.77 4.03 -2.96
CA GLU A 145 -17.89 2.58 -2.73
C GLU A 145 -17.90 2.22 -1.23
N VAL A 146 -17.15 2.96 -0.40
CA VAL A 146 -17.14 2.79 1.07
C VAL A 146 -18.36 3.42 1.73
N PHE A 147 -18.96 4.44 1.11
CA PHE A 147 -20.07 5.22 1.68
C PHE A 147 -21.25 4.38 2.17
N PRO A 148 -21.79 3.39 1.42
CA PRO A 148 -22.85 2.51 1.93
C PRO A 148 -22.46 1.79 3.22
N MET A 149 -21.22 1.29 3.32
CA MET A 149 -20.73 0.57 4.50
C MET A 149 -20.70 1.46 5.76
N VAL A 150 -20.43 2.76 5.58
CA VAL A 150 -20.37 3.74 6.67
C VAL A 150 -21.76 4.17 7.11
N VAL A 151 -22.68 4.39 6.17
CA VAL A 151 -24.05 4.84 6.46
C VAL A 151 -24.91 3.74 7.10
N GLU A 152 -24.53 2.47 6.95
CA GLU A 152 -25.15 1.36 7.69
C GLU A 152 -24.81 1.32 9.18
N LEU A 153 -23.93 2.20 9.67
CA LEU A 153 -23.64 2.30 11.09
C LEU A 153 -24.87 2.78 11.89
N PRO A 154 -25.11 2.26 13.12
CA PRO A 154 -26.28 2.63 13.93
C PRO A 154 -26.43 4.13 14.22
N ILE A 155 -25.32 4.87 14.18
CA ILE A 155 -25.29 6.32 14.40
C ILE A 155 -26.10 7.07 13.32
N PHE A 156 -26.14 6.52 12.09
CA PHE A 156 -26.83 7.11 10.96
C PHE A 156 -28.30 6.67 10.82
N ASP A 157 -28.82 5.81 11.70
CA ASP A 157 -30.23 5.38 11.69
C ASP A 157 -31.21 6.56 11.82
N ARG A 158 -30.76 7.66 12.45
CA ARG A 158 -31.55 8.89 12.60
C ARG A 158 -31.67 9.68 11.28
N PHE A 159 -30.76 9.48 10.33
CA PHE A 159 -30.68 10.25 9.09
C PHE A 159 -31.18 9.43 7.89
N LYS A 160 -32.51 9.25 7.79
CA LYS A 160 -33.15 8.45 6.73
C LYS A 160 -32.76 8.86 5.30
N ARG A 161 -32.51 10.15 5.05
CA ARG A 161 -32.05 10.66 3.73
C ARG A 161 -30.67 10.13 3.34
N LEU A 162 -29.73 10.10 4.28
CA LEU A 162 -28.38 9.59 4.07
C LEU A 162 -28.41 8.08 3.76
N ARG A 163 -29.25 7.32 4.47
CA ARG A 163 -29.43 5.88 4.22
C ARG A 163 -30.03 5.59 2.86
N HIS A 164 -31.03 6.38 2.44
CA HIS A 164 -31.59 6.27 1.10
C HIS A 164 -30.52 6.50 0.02
N LEU A 165 -29.69 7.54 0.19
CA LEU A 165 -28.56 7.82 -0.70
C LEU A 165 -27.56 6.66 -0.75
N GLY A 166 -27.25 6.05 0.39
CA GLY A 166 -26.37 4.87 0.46
C GLY A 166 -26.92 3.69 -0.35
N HIS A 167 -28.22 3.40 -0.27
CA HIS A 167 -28.86 2.37 -1.08
C HIS A 167 -28.82 2.69 -2.59
N THR A 168 -29.04 3.95 -2.97
CA THR A 168 -28.92 4.39 -4.36
C THR A 168 -27.50 4.20 -4.88
N VAL A 169 -26.48 4.60 -4.11
CA VAL A 169 -25.07 4.44 -4.50
C VAL A 169 -24.70 2.96 -4.63
N HIS A 170 -25.18 2.10 -3.72
CA HIS A 170 -24.95 0.66 -3.79
C HIS A 170 -25.50 0.03 -5.09
N HIS A 171 -26.64 0.53 -5.60
CA HIS A 171 -27.18 0.08 -6.89
C HIS A 171 -26.21 0.37 -8.06
N PHE A 172 -25.44 1.45 -7.98
CA PHE A 172 -24.42 1.81 -8.97
C PHE A 172 -23.04 1.19 -8.70
N ALA A 173 -22.90 0.32 -7.69
CA ALA A 173 -21.62 -0.29 -7.33
C ALA A 173 -20.91 -0.99 -8.51
N PRO A 174 -21.59 -1.74 -9.42
CA PRO A 174 -20.92 -2.33 -10.57
C PRO A 174 -20.34 -1.28 -11.53
N LEU A 175 -21.05 -0.18 -11.77
CA LEU A 175 -20.59 0.92 -12.62
C LEU A 175 -19.39 1.63 -11.98
N LEU A 176 -19.48 1.92 -10.68
CA LEU A 176 -18.39 2.52 -9.91
C LEU A 176 -17.13 1.64 -9.94
N ALA A 177 -17.28 0.32 -9.83
CA ALA A 177 -16.16 -0.62 -9.91
C ALA A 177 -15.46 -0.59 -11.28
N VAL A 178 -16.21 -0.48 -12.39
CA VAL A 178 -15.63 -0.38 -13.74
C VAL A 178 -14.90 0.95 -13.92
N ILE A 179 -15.54 2.06 -13.54
CA ILE A 179 -14.91 3.40 -13.61
C ILE A 179 -13.67 3.45 -12.71
N GLY A 180 -13.78 2.94 -11.49
CA GLY A 180 -12.70 2.85 -10.52
C GLY A 180 -11.53 2.03 -11.04
N MET A 181 -11.78 0.89 -11.68
CA MET A 181 -10.75 0.08 -12.32
C MET A 181 -10.01 0.87 -13.41
N CYS A 182 -10.73 1.53 -14.33
CA CYS A 182 -10.09 2.34 -15.38
C CYS A 182 -9.24 3.47 -14.79
N LEU A 183 -9.79 4.22 -13.83
CA LEU A 183 -9.07 5.32 -13.17
C LEU A 183 -7.86 4.83 -12.37
N SER A 184 -7.96 3.67 -11.73
CA SER A 184 -6.85 3.09 -10.97
C SER A 184 -5.74 2.58 -11.87
N LEU A 185 -6.08 1.90 -12.98
CA LEU A 185 -5.08 1.48 -13.97
C LEU A 185 -4.36 2.69 -14.56
N LEU A 186 -5.09 3.74 -14.90
CA LEU A 186 -4.51 5.03 -15.31
C LEU A 186 -3.59 5.53 -14.21
N HIS A 187 -4.05 5.65 -12.96
CA HIS A 187 -3.23 6.17 -11.87
C HIS A 187 -1.92 5.38 -11.66
N GLN A 188 -1.97 4.04 -11.57
CA GLN A 188 -0.78 3.21 -11.42
C GLN A 188 0.18 3.38 -12.61
N SER A 189 -0.37 3.49 -13.82
CA SER A 189 0.38 3.78 -15.04
C SER A 189 1.06 5.15 -14.97
N SER A 190 0.34 6.22 -14.61
CA SER A 190 0.83 7.60 -14.56
C SER A 190 1.87 7.79 -13.44
N LEU A 191 1.77 7.05 -12.33
CA LEU A 191 2.81 7.03 -11.29
C LEU A 191 4.12 6.46 -11.83
N GLY A 192 4.09 5.30 -12.48
CA GLY A 192 5.27 4.77 -13.16
C GLY A 192 5.73 5.69 -14.30
N GLY A 193 4.79 6.27 -15.04
CA GLY A 193 5.04 7.25 -16.10
C GLY A 193 5.75 8.50 -15.61
N THR A 194 5.44 8.97 -14.40
CA THR A 194 6.10 10.12 -13.75
C THR A 194 7.60 9.89 -13.66
N TYR A 195 8.06 8.67 -13.36
CA TYR A 195 9.47 8.30 -13.44
C TYR A 195 9.94 8.09 -14.89
N GLY A 196 9.12 7.40 -15.70
CA GLY A 196 9.43 7.04 -17.09
C GLY A 196 9.71 8.21 -18.03
N VAL A 197 9.21 9.41 -17.73
CA VAL A 197 9.37 10.63 -18.55
C VAL A 197 10.45 11.60 -18.04
N VAL A 198 11.16 11.27 -16.97
CA VAL A 198 12.21 12.16 -16.42
C VAL A 198 13.48 12.07 -17.28
N VAL A 199 13.49 12.78 -18.42
CA VAL A 199 14.62 12.77 -19.39
C VAL A 199 15.97 13.09 -18.73
N GLY A 200 15.96 13.94 -17.69
CA GLY A 200 17.18 14.31 -16.94
C GLY A 200 17.73 13.21 -16.02
N ARG A 201 17.08 12.05 -15.92
CA ARG A 201 17.51 10.91 -15.09
C ARG A 201 17.50 9.64 -15.95
N ALA A 202 18.67 9.24 -16.43
CA ALA A 202 18.84 8.18 -17.41
C ALA A 202 18.37 6.80 -16.93
N SER A 203 18.47 6.51 -15.63
CA SER A 203 17.94 5.28 -15.00
C SER A 203 16.42 5.23 -14.96
N LEU A 204 15.77 6.39 -14.79
CA LEU A 204 14.32 6.49 -14.70
C LEU A 204 13.65 6.59 -16.06
N PHE A 205 14.30 7.26 -17.01
CA PHE A 205 13.77 7.53 -18.34
C PHE A 205 13.68 6.25 -19.19
N ARG A 206 12.57 5.50 -19.05
CA ARG A 206 12.33 4.26 -19.78
C ARG A 206 10.84 3.94 -19.86
N ALA A 207 10.44 3.39 -21.01
CA ALA A 207 9.04 3.07 -21.32
C ALA A 207 8.46 1.90 -20.50
N THR A 208 9.31 1.14 -19.80
CA THR A 208 8.90 -0.01 -18.97
C THR A 208 8.29 0.39 -17.62
N MET A 209 8.54 1.62 -17.12
CA MET A 209 8.11 2.04 -15.78
C MET A 209 6.60 1.95 -15.54
N PRO A 210 5.71 2.47 -16.42
CA PRO A 210 4.27 2.37 -16.22
C PRO A 210 3.80 0.92 -16.04
N LEU A 211 4.32 0.01 -16.87
CA LEU A 211 3.94 -1.39 -16.83
C LEU A 211 4.43 -2.08 -15.57
N LEU A 212 5.67 -1.82 -15.13
CA LEU A 212 6.19 -2.38 -13.89
C LEU A 212 5.38 -1.93 -12.67
N PHE A 213 4.98 -0.65 -12.63
CA PHE A 213 4.15 -0.12 -11.55
C PHE A 213 2.77 -0.79 -11.50
N ILE A 214 2.10 -0.95 -12.66
CA ILE A 214 0.80 -1.63 -12.72
C ILE A 214 0.92 -3.08 -12.24
N VAL A 215 1.84 -3.87 -12.82
CA VAL A 215 1.92 -5.31 -12.54
C VAL A 215 2.33 -5.58 -11.09
N SER A 216 3.29 -4.82 -10.56
CA SER A 216 3.67 -4.93 -9.15
C SER A 216 2.55 -4.52 -8.19
N ALA A 217 1.82 -3.44 -8.50
CA ALA A 217 0.70 -2.98 -7.69
C ALA A 217 -0.45 -3.99 -7.66
N VAL A 218 -0.82 -4.57 -8.80
CA VAL A 218 -1.87 -5.60 -8.87
C VAL A 218 -1.50 -6.82 -8.02
N ALA A 219 -0.28 -7.36 -8.17
CA ALA A 219 0.18 -8.50 -7.38
C ALA A 219 0.19 -8.19 -5.88
N ALA A 220 0.82 -7.07 -5.49
CA ALA A 220 0.97 -6.69 -4.09
C ALA A 220 -0.34 -6.27 -3.44
N GLY A 221 -1.24 -5.60 -4.17
CA GLY A 221 -2.54 -5.19 -3.66
C GLY A 221 -3.49 -6.37 -3.42
N MET A 222 -3.48 -7.37 -4.30
CA MET A 222 -4.19 -8.64 -4.07
C MET A 222 -3.62 -9.38 -2.85
N ALA A 223 -2.29 -9.50 -2.76
CA ALA A 223 -1.62 -10.11 -1.62
C ALA A 223 -1.94 -9.37 -0.31
N PHE A 224 -1.92 -8.04 -0.31
CA PHE A 224 -2.25 -7.22 0.86
C PHE A 224 -3.69 -7.41 1.32
N SER A 225 -4.64 -7.51 0.39
CA SER A 225 -6.05 -7.75 0.71
C SER A 225 -6.25 -9.12 1.39
N VAL A 226 -5.53 -10.15 0.91
CA VAL A 226 -5.48 -11.47 1.55
C VAL A 226 -4.85 -11.36 2.95
N HIS A 227 -3.71 -10.67 3.07
CA HIS A 227 -2.98 -10.50 4.33
C HIS A 227 -3.85 -9.82 5.40
N MET A 228 -4.48 -8.70 5.05
CA MET A 228 -5.39 -7.98 5.95
C MET A 228 -6.57 -8.84 6.35
N THR A 229 -7.16 -9.57 5.42
CA THR A 229 -8.29 -10.47 5.73
C THR A 229 -7.88 -11.56 6.72
N LEU A 230 -6.73 -12.22 6.51
CA LEU A 230 -6.21 -13.24 7.44
C LEU A 230 -6.01 -12.66 8.85
N ILE A 231 -5.41 -11.47 8.95
CA ILE A 231 -5.23 -10.77 10.24
C ILE A 231 -6.58 -10.49 10.89
N VAL A 232 -7.57 -10.00 10.14
CA VAL A 232 -8.89 -9.71 10.72
C VAL A 232 -9.57 -11.00 11.20
N GLN A 233 -9.54 -12.07 10.39
CA GLN A 233 -10.12 -13.37 10.79
C GLN A 233 -9.47 -13.91 12.06
N TRP A 234 -8.14 -13.80 12.16
CA TRP A 234 -7.39 -14.20 13.35
C TRP A 234 -7.76 -13.38 14.58
N LEU A 235 -7.81 -12.04 14.46
CA LEU A 235 -8.19 -11.14 15.57
C LEU A 235 -9.64 -11.32 16.03
N LYS A 236 -10.55 -11.61 15.09
CA LYS A 236 -11.99 -11.74 15.36
C LYS A 236 -12.42 -13.15 15.71
N LYS A 237 -11.59 -14.16 15.42
CA LYS A 237 -11.93 -15.58 15.51
C LYS A 237 -13.23 -15.90 14.77
N ARG A 238 -13.35 -15.34 13.56
CA ARG A 238 -14.53 -15.47 12.69
C ARG A 238 -14.08 -15.54 11.24
N THR A 239 -14.82 -16.29 10.45
CA THR A 239 -14.65 -16.33 9.00
C THR A 239 -15.33 -15.13 8.36
N LEU A 240 -14.52 -14.34 7.67
CA LEU A 240 -14.95 -13.22 6.83
C LEU A 240 -15.00 -13.63 5.36
N VAL A 241 -14.00 -14.41 4.94
CA VAL A 241 -13.82 -14.87 3.58
C VAL A 241 -13.43 -16.34 3.64
N PRO A 242 -14.13 -17.23 2.91
CA PRO A 242 -13.78 -18.64 2.88
C PRO A 242 -12.31 -18.85 2.45
N MET A 243 -11.60 -19.73 3.16
CA MET A 243 -10.20 -20.05 2.86
C MET A 243 -9.92 -20.45 1.40
N PRO A 244 -10.79 -21.19 0.69
CA PRO A 244 -10.58 -21.49 -0.73
C PRO A 244 -10.45 -20.23 -1.60
N VAL A 245 -11.21 -19.18 -1.32
CA VAL A 245 -11.14 -17.90 -2.04
C VAL A 245 -9.81 -17.21 -1.76
N LEU A 246 -9.36 -17.20 -0.49
CA LEU A 246 -8.07 -16.61 -0.11
C LEU A 246 -6.89 -17.34 -0.76
N PHE A 247 -6.94 -18.67 -0.85
CA PHE A 247 -5.93 -19.46 -1.55
C PHE A 247 -5.93 -19.20 -3.06
N GLU A 248 -7.10 -19.08 -3.69
CA GLU A 248 -7.21 -18.75 -5.12
C GLU A 248 -6.64 -17.36 -5.43
N VAL A 249 -7.05 -16.34 -4.67
CA VAL A 249 -6.53 -14.99 -4.85
C VAL A 249 -5.03 -14.92 -4.59
N GLY A 250 -4.54 -15.63 -3.55
CA GLY A 250 -3.10 -15.75 -3.30
C GLY A 250 -2.35 -16.37 -4.48
N GLN A 251 -2.87 -17.47 -5.04
CA GLN A 251 -2.27 -18.13 -6.19
C GLN A 251 -2.22 -17.21 -7.42
N VAL A 252 -3.29 -16.45 -7.69
CA VAL A 252 -3.32 -15.45 -8.78
C VAL A 252 -2.31 -14.34 -8.53
N ALA A 253 -2.25 -13.80 -7.31
CA ALA A 253 -1.27 -12.77 -6.94
C ALA A 253 0.18 -13.27 -7.15
N GLY A 254 0.47 -14.50 -6.73
CA GLY A 254 1.77 -15.15 -6.93
C GLY A 254 2.11 -15.34 -8.41
N ALA A 255 1.14 -15.70 -9.26
CA ALA A 255 1.34 -15.81 -10.70
C ALA A 255 1.65 -14.46 -11.36
N ILE A 256 0.92 -13.40 -11.00
CA ILE A 256 1.18 -12.03 -11.49
C ILE A 256 2.55 -11.55 -11.01
N LEU A 257 2.96 -11.91 -9.79
CA LEU A 257 4.29 -11.59 -9.27
C LEU A 257 5.41 -12.27 -10.09
N LEU A 258 5.20 -13.47 -10.63
CA LEU A 258 6.16 -14.08 -11.57
C LEU A 258 6.25 -13.31 -12.89
N VAL A 259 5.13 -12.76 -13.39
CA VAL A 259 5.12 -11.88 -14.57
C VAL A 259 5.90 -10.60 -14.27
N TYR A 260 5.69 -10.00 -13.09
CA TYR A 260 6.49 -8.86 -12.63
C TYR A 260 7.99 -9.19 -12.64
N LEU A 261 8.40 -10.33 -12.06
CA LEU A 261 9.81 -10.73 -12.00
C LEU A 261 10.42 -10.93 -13.38
N TYR A 262 9.67 -11.51 -14.32
CA TYR A 262 10.11 -11.62 -15.71
C TYR A 262 10.35 -10.26 -16.35
N MET A 263 9.40 -9.33 -16.22
CA MET A 263 9.53 -7.97 -16.73
C MET A 263 10.69 -7.23 -16.06
N ARG A 264 10.81 -7.37 -14.74
CA ARG A 264 11.84 -6.73 -13.92
C ARG A 264 13.24 -7.25 -14.25
N PHE A 265 13.37 -8.55 -14.55
CA PHE A 265 14.61 -9.15 -15.02
C PHE A 265 15.07 -8.51 -16.34
N TRP A 266 14.18 -8.41 -17.32
CA TRP A 266 14.52 -7.80 -18.62
C TRP A 266 14.78 -6.31 -18.50
N ASP A 267 13.98 -5.60 -17.73
CA ASP A 267 14.16 -4.18 -17.45
C ASP A 267 15.53 -3.88 -16.81
N THR A 268 15.94 -4.70 -15.84
CA THR A 268 17.25 -4.58 -15.19
C THR A 268 18.39 -4.97 -16.12
N THR A 269 18.21 -6.04 -16.91
CA THR A 269 19.21 -6.51 -17.88
C THR A 269 19.44 -5.46 -18.96
N VAL A 270 18.37 -4.93 -19.57
CA VAL A 270 18.43 -3.89 -20.60
C VAL A 270 19.03 -2.60 -20.05
N GLY A 271 18.79 -2.27 -18.77
CA GLY A 271 19.44 -1.15 -18.09
C GLY A 271 20.98 -1.20 -18.12
N ASN A 272 21.55 -2.40 -18.18
CA ASN A 272 22.99 -2.65 -18.28
C ASN A 272 23.42 -3.24 -19.64
N TYR A 273 22.49 -3.48 -20.58
CA TYR A 273 22.78 -4.10 -21.87
C TYR A 273 23.25 -3.04 -22.85
N GLY A 274 24.56 -2.78 -22.84
CA GLY A 274 25.18 -1.68 -23.55
C GLY A 274 25.42 -0.49 -22.62
N TYR A 275 26.61 0.11 -22.74
CA TYR A 275 26.99 1.23 -21.88
C TYR A 275 26.21 2.50 -22.28
N SER A 276 25.52 3.09 -21.31
CA SER A 276 24.86 4.38 -21.41
C SER A 276 25.21 5.19 -20.16
N PRO A 277 25.87 6.36 -20.29
CA PRO A 277 26.24 7.19 -19.14
C PRO A 277 25.05 7.51 -18.24
N GLY A 278 25.27 7.48 -16.92
CA GLY A 278 24.27 7.68 -15.87
C GLY A 278 23.41 6.45 -15.63
N ARG A 279 22.88 5.85 -16.70
CA ARG A 279 22.05 4.63 -16.61
C ARG A 279 22.88 3.44 -16.14
N THR A 280 23.97 3.09 -16.82
CA THR A 280 24.75 1.90 -16.47
C THR A 280 25.31 1.99 -15.06
N GLU A 281 25.76 3.17 -14.62
CA GLU A 281 26.25 3.43 -13.26
C GLU A 281 25.13 3.25 -12.22
N ALA A 282 23.94 3.80 -12.47
CA ALA A 282 22.80 3.64 -11.58
C ALA A 282 22.41 2.16 -11.43
N PHE A 283 22.27 1.42 -12.53
CA PHE A 283 21.94 -0.02 -12.46
C PHE A 283 23.08 -0.87 -11.89
N THR A 284 24.34 -0.44 -12.05
CA THR A 284 25.48 -1.07 -11.36
C THR A 284 25.36 -0.83 -9.85
N SER A 285 24.96 0.37 -9.41
CA SER A 285 24.66 0.69 -8.02
C SER A 285 23.48 -0.13 -7.48
N LEU A 286 22.45 -0.35 -8.31
CA LEU A 286 21.30 -1.20 -8.00
C LEU A 286 21.69 -2.67 -7.80
N MET A 287 22.52 -3.23 -8.68
CA MET A 287 22.83 -4.66 -8.69
C MET A 287 24.02 -5.04 -7.80
N SER A 288 24.99 -4.14 -7.64
CA SER A 288 26.28 -4.44 -6.98
C SER A 288 26.78 -3.34 -6.05
N GLY A 289 26.09 -2.20 -5.97
CA GLY A 289 26.46 -1.09 -5.10
C GLY A 289 25.54 -0.94 -3.88
N SER A 290 25.21 0.30 -3.54
CA SER A 290 24.53 0.65 -2.29
C SER A 290 23.13 0.04 -2.14
N PHE A 291 22.43 -0.21 -3.25
CA PHE A 291 21.07 -0.76 -3.22
C PHE A 291 21.03 -2.28 -3.42
N ALA A 292 22.17 -2.93 -3.65
CA ALA A 292 22.23 -4.36 -3.98
C ALA A 292 21.55 -5.26 -2.94
N VAL A 293 21.71 -4.95 -1.64
CA VAL A 293 21.08 -5.72 -0.57
C VAL A 293 19.55 -5.58 -0.61
N SER A 294 19.04 -4.36 -0.79
CA SER A 294 17.60 -4.07 -0.92
C SER A 294 17.01 -4.76 -2.14
N PHE A 295 17.63 -4.55 -3.30
CA PHE A 295 17.21 -5.11 -4.57
C PHE A 295 17.21 -6.64 -4.57
N TRP A 296 18.34 -7.29 -4.28
CA TRP A 296 18.41 -8.75 -4.34
C TRP A 296 17.62 -9.42 -3.21
N SER A 297 17.78 -8.96 -1.97
CA SER A 297 17.20 -9.66 -0.83
C SER A 297 15.70 -9.37 -0.72
N TRP A 298 15.30 -8.11 -0.66
CA TRP A 298 13.92 -7.74 -0.38
C TRP A 298 13.04 -7.76 -1.63
N GLU A 299 13.50 -7.16 -2.73
CA GLU A 299 12.70 -7.09 -3.96
C GLU A 299 12.66 -8.44 -4.70
N ILE A 300 13.82 -9.01 -5.04
CA ILE A 300 13.90 -10.17 -5.94
C ILE A 300 13.70 -11.50 -5.21
N ILE A 301 14.47 -11.77 -4.15
CA ILE A 301 14.47 -13.09 -3.49
C ILE A 301 13.27 -13.25 -2.57
N LEU A 302 13.15 -12.40 -1.54
CA LEU A 302 12.13 -12.54 -0.51
C LEU A 302 10.75 -12.12 -1.04
N GLY A 303 10.62 -10.88 -1.50
CA GLY A 303 9.35 -10.31 -1.94
C GLY A 303 8.92 -10.73 -3.35
N GLY A 304 9.83 -11.32 -4.12
CA GLY A 304 9.59 -11.84 -5.45
C GLY A 304 9.46 -13.36 -5.47
N LEU A 305 10.60 -14.06 -5.58
CA LEU A 305 10.66 -15.50 -5.83
C LEU A 305 10.06 -16.33 -4.69
N LEU A 306 10.47 -16.07 -3.44
CA LEU A 306 9.98 -16.78 -2.28
C LEU A 306 8.49 -16.46 -2.04
N ALA A 307 8.11 -15.19 -2.10
CA ALA A 307 6.71 -14.79 -1.96
C ALA A 307 5.81 -15.48 -3.01
N ALA A 308 6.20 -15.46 -4.29
CA ALA A 308 5.46 -16.13 -5.36
C ALA A 308 5.34 -17.63 -5.12
N TYR A 309 6.44 -18.29 -4.75
CA TYR A 309 6.45 -19.72 -4.42
C TYR A 309 5.48 -20.04 -3.27
N LEU A 310 5.55 -19.29 -2.17
CA LEU A 310 4.70 -19.50 -0.99
C LEU A 310 3.22 -19.28 -1.33
N LEU A 311 2.89 -18.20 -2.04
CA LEU A 311 1.52 -17.88 -2.45
C LEU A 311 0.92 -18.96 -3.37
N ILE A 312 1.68 -19.45 -4.34
CA ILE A 312 1.21 -20.48 -5.28
C ILE A 312 1.05 -21.83 -4.57
N ARG A 313 2.00 -22.20 -3.69
CA ARG A 313 1.98 -23.50 -3.01
C ARG A 313 1.05 -23.54 -1.80
N ALA A 314 0.64 -22.40 -1.25
CA ALA A 314 -0.27 -22.32 -0.11
C ALA A 314 -1.56 -23.11 -0.34
N ARG A 315 -2.13 -23.06 -1.56
CA ARG A 315 -3.34 -23.82 -1.93
C ARG A 315 -3.11 -25.33 -1.90
N ASN A 316 -2.02 -25.80 -2.51
CA ASN A 316 -1.74 -27.23 -2.61
C ASN A 316 -1.44 -27.84 -1.24
N ASN A 317 -0.77 -27.07 -0.37
CA ASN A 317 -0.40 -27.48 0.97
C ASN A 317 -1.47 -27.13 2.03
N GLN A 318 -2.58 -26.49 1.63
CA GLN A 318 -3.62 -25.97 2.52
C GLN A 318 -3.06 -25.18 3.71
N SER A 319 -1.99 -24.41 3.48
CA SER A 319 -1.23 -23.76 4.55
C SER A 319 -1.53 -22.27 4.66
N VAL A 320 -2.21 -21.89 5.74
CA VAL A 320 -2.45 -20.47 6.10
C VAL A 320 -1.14 -19.72 6.35
N ALA A 321 -0.16 -20.38 6.96
CA ALA A 321 1.14 -19.78 7.25
C ALA A 321 1.89 -19.38 5.96
N MET A 322 1.88 -20.24 4.94
CA MET A 322 2.47 -19.91 3.64
C MET A 322 1.76 -18.72 2.99
N LEU A 323 0.44 -18.65 3.09
CA LEU A 323 -0.35 -17.53 2.56
C LEU A 323 -0.03 -16.22 3.28
N LEU A 324 0.06 -16.25 4.62
CA LEU A 324 0.37 -15.09 5.45
C LEU A 324 1.80 -14.58 5.22
N ILE A 325 2.79 -15.47 5.24
CA ILE A 325 4.20 -15.11 5.02
C ILE A 325 4.39 -14.65 3.58
N GLY A 326 3.88 -15.40 2.59
CA GLY A 326 4.00 -15.05 1.17
C GLY A 326 3.41 -13.67 0.87
N SER A 327 2.20 -13.39 1.37
CA SER A 327 1.58 -12.07 1.17
C SER A 327 2.33 -10.94 1.88
N GLY A 328 2.82 -11.15 3.10
CA GLY A 328 3.62 -10.15 3.82
C GLY A 328 4.96 -9.86 3.13
N LEU A 329 5.62 -10.89 2.58
CA LEU A 329 6.84 -10.73 1.81
C LEU A 329 6.58 -9.95 0.50
N THR A 330 5.48 -10.20 -0.20
CA THR A 330 5.12 -9.40 -1.40
C THR A 330 4.97 -7.92 -1.06
N MET A 331 4.36 -7.58 0.08
CA MET A 331 4.25 -6.20 0.54
C MET A 331 5.63 -5.59 0.80
N GLY A 332 6.51 -6.31 1.51
CA GLY A 332 7.89 -5.88 1.77
C GLY A 332 8.69 -5.67 0.48
N GLY A 333 8.52 -6.56 -0.50
CA GLY A 333 9.15 -6.44 -1.82
C GLY A 333 8.66 -5.23 -2.61
N LEU A 334 7.37 -4.92 -2.57
CA LEU A 334 6.82 -3.70 -3.18
C LEU A 334 7.42 -2.45 -2.53
N VAL A 335 7.47 -2.39 -1.19
CA VAL A 335 8.04 -1.24 -0.48
C VAL A 335 9.51 -1.06 -0.82
N ALA A 336 10.30 -2.15 -0.84
CA ALA A 336 11.68 -2.12 -1.27
C ALA A 336 11.81 -1.63 -2.72
N ASN A 337 10.96 -2.09 -3.63
CA ASN A 337 10.94 -1.62 -5.01
C ASN A 337 10.66 -0.12 -5.13
N ARG A 338 9.70 0.42 -4.35
CA ARG A 338 9.39 1.86 -4.34
C ARG A 338 10.51 2.68 -3.75
N LEU A 339 11.17 2.18 -2.70
CA LEU A 339 12.34 2.80 -2.11
C LEU A 339 13.49 2.84 -3.13
N ASP A 340 13.85 1.70 -3.69
CA ASP A 340 14.93 1.58 -4.66
C ASP A 340 14.66 2.45 -5.89
N THR A 341 13.46 2.41 -6.45
CA THR A 341 13.11 3.24 -7.63
C THR A 341 13.21 4.73 -7.33
N THR A 342 12.75 5.17 -6.15
CA THR A 342 12.77 6.58 -5.77
C THR A 342 14.19 7.07 -5.52
N LEU A 343 14.98 6.29 -4.78
CA LEU A 343 16.34 6.67 -4.40
C LEU A 343 17.38 6.43 -5.49
N LEU A 344 17.13 5.52 -6.43
CA LEU A 344 18.02 5.26 -7.58
C LEU A 344 18.21 6.51 -8.42
N ALA A 345 17.16 7.35 -8.51
CA ALA A 345 17.21 8.65 -9.16
C ALA A 345 18.33 9.55 -8.61
N PHE A 346 18.77 9.33 -7.37
CA PHE A 346 19.75 10.17 -6.66
C PHE A 346 21.18 9.70 -6.82
N THR A 347 21.41 8.65 -7.61
CA THR A 347 22.76 8.16 -7.90
C THR A 347 23.40 8.85 -9.11
N GLU A 348 22.62 9.63 -9.85
CA GLU A 348 23.07 10.33 -11.05
C GLU A 348 23.43 11.81 -10.76
N PRO A 349 24.59 12.30 -11.22
CA PRO A 349 24.91 13.72 -11.13
C PRO A 349 24.04 14.56 -12.06
N LEU A 350 23.53 15.70 -11.56
CA LEU A 350 22.66 16.62 -12.32
C LEU A 350 23.42 17.57 -13.25
N THR A 351 24.75 17.64 -13.17
CA THR A 351 25.58 18.62 -13.90
C THR A 351 26.89 18.02 -14.42
N GLU A 352 27.21 18.29 -15.68
CA GLU A 352 28.46 17.92 -16.34
C GLU A 352 29.61 18.93 -16.12
N HIS A 353 29.40 20.07 -15.41
CA HIS A 353 30.42 21.14 -15.33
C HIS A 353 30.63 21.79 -13.94
N PRO A 354 31.85 21.68 -13.35
CA PRO A 354 32.92 20.77 -13.77
C PRO A 354 32.41 19.33 -13.65
N ALA A 355 32.94 18.41 -14.45
CA ALA A 355 32.57 17.01 -14.41
C ALA A 355 32.74 16.52 -12.97
N VAL A 356 31.63 16.37 -12.25
CA VAL A 356 31.68 15.77 -10.92
C VAL A 356 31.96 14.30 -11.19
N THR A 357 33.25 13.95 -11.20
CA THR A 357 33.78 12.59 -11.42
C THR A 357 33.42 11.64 -10.29
N SER A 358 32.70 12.11 -9.28
CA SER A 358 32.10 11.31 -8.24
C SER A 358 30.59 11.37 -8.44
N PRO A 359 29.88 10.24 -8.56
CA PRO A 359 28.43 10.27 -8.42
C PRO A 359 28.15 10.98 -7.10
N LEU A 360 27.43 12.10 -7.16
CA LEU A 360 26.77 12.65 -5.98
C LEU A 360 25.69 11.61 -5.64
N VAL A 361 26.10 10.47 -5.10
CA VAL A 361 25.22 9.61 -4.32
C VAL A 361 24.87 10.50 -3.15
N SER A 362 23.79 11.26 -3.30
CA SER A 362 23.27 12.04 -2.20
C SER A 362 22.88 11.01 -1.15
N HIS A 363 23.68 10.93 -0.09
CA HIS A 363 23.39 10.05 1.04
C HIS A 363 22.17 10.63 1.75
N TYR A 364 20.99 10.23 1.27
CA TYR A 364 19.72 10.59 1.87
C TYR A 364 19.42 9.62 3.01
N PHE A 365 19.27 10.16 4.21
CA PHE A 365 18.69 9.46 5.34
C PHE A 365 17.54 10.31 5.87
N PRO A 366 16.32 9.76 6.06
CA PRO A 366 15.17 10.56 6.45
C PRO A 366 15.39 11.30 7.77
N ALA A 367 15.01 12.58 7.82
CA ALA A 367 15.01 13.35 9.06
C ALA A 367 13.98 12.79 10.06
N TRP A 368 14.14 13.15 11.35
CA TRP A 368 13.19 12.73 12.39
C TRP A 368 11.76 13.24 12.12
N THR A 369 11.63 14.37 11.42
CA THR A 369 10.35 14.94 10.98
C THR A 369 9.68 14.03 9.96
N GLU A 370 10.44 13.57 8.97
CA GLU A 370 9.99 12.65 7.92
C GLU A 370 9.57 11.29 8.52
N ILE A 371 10.39 10.75 9.43
CA ILE A 371 10.11 9.50 10.14
C ILE A 371 8.86 9.66 11.01
N GLY A 372 8.77 10.75 11.77
CA GLY A 372 7.67 10.98 12.69
C GLY A 372 6.33 11.12 11.99
N THR A 373 6.24 11.90 10.91
CA THR A 373 5.02 12.00 10.11
C THR A 373 4.66 10.67 9.46
N SER A 374 5.63 9.93 8.91
CA SER A 374 5.41 8.61 8.30
C SER A 374 4.83 7.60 9.29
N ILE A 375 5.42 7.51 10.49
CA ILE A 375 4.93 6.65 11.58
C ILE A 375 3.53 7.09 12.03
N GLY A 376 3.29 8.40 12.16
CA GLY A 376 1.99 8.93 12.53
C GLY A 376 0.89 8.63 11.51
N ILE A 377 1.20 8.73 10.21
CA ILE A 377 0.27 8.37 9.12
C ILE A 377 -0.08 6.88 9.21
N VAL A 378 0.92 5.99 9.25
CA VAL A 378 0.69 4.53 9.36
C VAL A 378 -0.12 4.18 10.62
N ALA A 379 0.19 4.82 11.76
CA ALA A 379 -0.55 4.62 13.01
C ALA A 379 -2.00 5.12 12.91
N GLY A 380 -2.22 6.28 12.26
CA GLY A 380 -3.54 6.83 11.99
C GLY A 380 -4.39 5.90 11.10
N LEU A 381 -3.82 5.41 10.00
CA LEU A 381 -4.48 4.43 9.14
C LEU A 381 -4.81 3.15 9.89
N THR A 382 -3.88 2.65 10.71
CA THR A 382 -4.07 1.45 11.54
C THR A 382 -5.18 1.66 12.58
N LEU A 383 -5.29 2.85 13.15
CA LEU A 383 -6.37 3.21 14.07
C LEU A 383 -7.72 3.22 13.36
N ILE A 384 -7.81 3.88 12.20
CA ILE A 384 -9.04 3.92 11.40
C ILE A 384 -9.43 2.50 10.96
N PHE A 385 -8.47 1.67 10.54
CA PHE A 385 -8.70 0.27 10.23
C PHE A 385 -9.22 -0.51 11.44
N SER A 386 -8.61 -0.33 12.61
CA SER A 386 -9.02 -0.97 13.87
C SER A 386 -10.44 -0.59 14.29
N LEU A 387 -10.82 0.68 14.11
CA LEU A 387 -12.18 1.16 14.32
C LEU A 387 -13.14 0.58 13.29
N GLY A 388 -12.74 0.53 12.02
CA GLY A 388 -13.49 -0.10 10.93
C GLY A 388 -13.81 -1.55 11.23
N MET A 389 -12.80 -2.35 11.60
CA MET A 389 -12.96 -3.74 12.02
C MET A 389 -13.94 -3.90 13.21
N ARG A 390 -14.00 -2.93 14.11
CA ARG A 390 -14.88 -2.99 15.30
C ARG A 390 -16.33 -2.64 14.98
N TYR A 391 -16.56 -1.64 14.14
CA TYR A 391 -17.88 -1.03 13.98
C TYR A 391 -18.55 -1.32 12.63
N LEU A 392 -17.79 -1.46 11.55
CA LEU A 392 -18.37 -1.60 10.20
C LEU A 392 -19.02 -2.98 10.00
N PRO A 393 -20.21 -3.04 9.38
CA PRO A 393 -20.89 -4.31 9.09
C PRO A 393 -20.08 -5.26 8.21
N ALA A 394 -19.23 -4.72 7.31
CA ALA A 394 -18.38 -5.47 6.40
C ALA A 394 -17.44 -6.48 7.11
N PHE A 395 -17.14 -6.28 8.39
CA PHE A 395 -16.25 -7.13 9.19
C PHE A 395 -16.97 -8.01 10.23
N ARG A 396 -18.29 -8.20 10.13
CA ARG A 396 -19.05 -8.96 11.14
C ARG A 396 -18.81 -10.47 11.09
N GLY A 397 -18.52 -11.02 9.89
CA GLY A 397 -18.24 -12.44 9.65
C GLY A 397 -19.35 -13.38 10.12
N GLU A 398 -19.22 -14.66 9.76
CA GLU A 398 -20.03 -15.72 10.35
C GLU A 398 -19.25 -16.38 11.52
N PRO A 399 -19.92 -16.92 12.55
CA PRO A 399 -19.27 -17.75 13.55
C PRO A 399 -18.63 -18.96 12.87
N ASP A 400 -17.37 -19.22 13.17
CA ASP A 400 -16.60 -20.27 12.51
C ASP A 400 -16.68 -21.58 13.31
N GLU A 401 -17.37 -22.60 12.78
CA GLU A 401 -17.39 -23.96 13.35
C GLU A 401 -16.02 -24.67 13.20
N LEU A 402 -15.11 -24.17 12.35
CA LEU A 402 -13.87 -24.86 11.94
C LEU A 402 -12.60 -24.36 12.66
N THR A 403 -12.64 -23.26 13.43
CA THR A 403 -11.43 -22.69 14.06
C THR A 403 -10.89 -23.42 15.29
N GLU A 404 -11.64 -24.31 15.94
CA GLU A 404 -11.10 -25.06 17.09
C GLU A 404 -9.96 -26.00 16.65
N GLU A 405 -10.08 -26.67 15.50
CA GLU A 405 -9.04 -27.60 15.01
C GLU A 405 -7.77 -26.88 14.49
N VAL A 406 -7.93 -25.72 13.85
CA VAL A 406 -6.80 -24.97 13.27
C VAL A 406 -5.94 -24.30 14.35
N VAL A 407 -6.55 -23.86 15.46
CA VAL A 407 -5.80 -23.29 16.60
C VAL A 407 -4.99 -24.38 17.32
N VAL A 408 -5.54 -25.59 17.44
CA VAL A 408 -4.85 -26.74 18.04
C VAL A 408 -3.65 -27.19 17.19
N SER A 409 -3.72 -27.08 15.86
CA SER A 409 -2.61 -27.47 14.97
C SER A 409 -1.44 -26.49 14.96
N ILE A 410 -1.67 -25.21 15.27
CA ILE A 410 -0.62 -24.16 15.28
C ILE A 410 0.04 -24.02 16.66
N VAL A 411 -0.72 -24.18 17.75
CA VAL A 411 -0.24 -23.90 19.12
C VAL A 411 0.18 -25.18 19.86
N GLY A 412 -0.16 -26.35 19.33
CA GLY A 412 -0.07 -27.62 20.04
C GLY A 412 -1.20 -27.73 21.07
N ALA A 413 -1.78 -28.93 21.18
CA ALA A 413 -2.82 -29.19 22.18
C ALA A 413 -2.28 -28.88 23.59
N PRO A 414 -3.05 -28.20 24.46
CA PRO A 414 -2.68 -28.09 25.86
C PRO A 414 -2.50 -29.50 26.41
N ALA A 415 -1.36 -29.75 27.05
CA ALA A 415 -1.07 -31.05 27.67
C ALA A 415 -2.24 -31.42 28.59
N PRO A 416 -2.71 -32.68 28.57
CA PRO A 416 -3.75 -33.12 29.48
C PRO A 416 -3.30 -32.80 30.90
N ALA A 417 -4.14 -32.08 31.64
CA ALA A 417 -3.96 -31.94 33.08
C ALA A 417 -3.93 -33.35 33.66
N GLY A 418 -2.75 -33.78 34.11
CA GLY A 418 -2.57 -35.10 34.71
C GLY A 418 -3.43 -35.22 35.96
N ASP A 419 -4.20 -36.32 35.97
CA ASP A 419 -4.95 -37.00 37.04
C ASP A 419 -5.53 -36.18 38.21
#